data_AF-A0AAV2VI05-F1
#
_entry.id   AF-A0AAV2VI05-F1
#
_cell.length_a   1.000
_cell.length_b   1.000
_cell.length_c   1.000
_cell.angle_alpha   90.00
_cell.angle_beta   90.00
_cell.angle_gamma   90.00
#
_symmetry.space_group_name_H-M   'P 1'
#
loop_
_entity.id
_entity.type
_entity.pdbx_description
1 polymer ?
#
loop_
_entity_poly.entity_id
_entity_poly.type
_entity_poly.pdbx_seq_one_letter_code
_entity_poly.pdbx_strand_id
1 'polypeptide(L)'
;MARISNSTDVHYLALEGGGGKGVTYLGAIRALERLGVLPINIDTPGQNQIRGISGASAGAITAMFLAMGYNSTQLQQVLSNSSTFTGFFDGPSTGLSRSVDSNNRPALHTSAPNGVRPIDHIRQQTRSIRGISTLASAMGSLARNGAFGSTSDPIVQRLIAHPEQYLFNILFDRGMFPGTNARNFLQNAVYGRLWDRLVRSRLAPGQPIPIMAVNGSELNFTEFFNLTGVDLVITGSNLTKHKPAVFSKRHTPHFPVAEAVGISMNLPILFKPVHVEANVPTGQYNRRADDYHGLWMDGGVLNNFPLHAFDFLSPQVSPQYPNLRPLNPNVLGLRLTDGHPTPQRASPPQQGTFDVLLSHLGDVLGTVLYPSEEGQIRNSDERDQSIDLYTYDLATTEFAPPASKSATPIAEAERSVDRYFATSP
;
A
#
# COMPACT_ATOMS: atom_id res chain seq x y z
N MET A 1 16.20 19.83 11.64
CA MET A 1 15.37 20.86 10.97
C MET A 1 14.06 20.91 11.71
N ALA A 2 13.65 22.09 12.11
CA ALA A 2 12.49 22.27 12.97
C ALA A 2 11.19 21.90 12.24
N ARG A 3 10.25 21.34 13.01
CA ARG A 3 8.81 21.35 12.78
C ARG A 3 8.33 22.41 11.78
N ILE A 4 7.52 21.99 10.80
CA ILE A 4 6.91 22.90 9.82
C ILE A 4 5.93 23.83 10.55
N SER A 5 6.26 25.11 10.62
CA SER A 5 5.49 26.09 11.39
C SER A 5 4.25 26.63 10.65
N ASN A 6 4.32 26.79 9.32
CA ASN A 6 3.19 27.24 8.51
C ASN A 6 2.70 26.13 7.59
N SER A 7 1.39 25.95 7.49
CA SER A 7 0.78 24.97 6.60
C SER A 7 1.12 25.22 5.13
N THR A 8 1.38 26.46 4.73
CA THR A 8 1.79 26.85 3.36
C THR A 8 3.15 26.32 2.95
N ASP A 9 4.01 25.99 3.93
CA ASP A 9 5.35 25.43 3.70
C ASP A 9 5.31 23.90 3.51
N VAL A 10 4.14 23.27 3.60
CA VAL A 10 3.96 21.85 3.30
C VAL A 10 3.84 21.67 1.79
N HIS A 11 4.88 21.11 1.16
CA HIS A 11 4.90 20.79 -0.26
C HIS A 11 4.90 19.29 -0.56
N TYR A 12 5.18 18.46 0.45
CA TYR A 12 5.26 17.03 0.31
C TYR A 12 4.57 16.34 1.49
N LEU A 13 3.94 15.20 1.24
CA LEU A 13 3.34 14.37 2.28
C LEU A 13 4.02 12.99 2.31
N ALA A 14 4.22 12.44 3.50
CA ALA A 14 4.63 11.04 3.69
C ALA A 14 3.61 10.33 4.58
N LEU A 15 3.04 9.23 4.10
CA LEU A 15 1.98 8.49 4.77
C LEU A 15 2.48 7.09 5.17
N GLU A 16 2.47 6.81 6.45
CA GLU A 16 2.87 5.52 7.01
C GLU A 16 1.90 4.38 6.65
N GLY A 17 2.41 3.15 6.59
CA GLY A 17 1.57 1.96 6.49
C GLY A 17 0.95 1.59 7.84
N GLY A 18 -0.30 1.11 7.83
CA GLY A 18 -0.98 0.64 9.04
C GLY A 18 -2.17 -0.28 8.77
N GLY A 19 -2.25 -0.84 7.56
CA GLY A 19 -3.37 -1.67 7.12
C GLY A 19 -4.74 -0.98 7.33
N GLY A 20 -5.66 -1.67 8.00
CA GLY A 20 -7.00 -1.16 8.29
C GLY A 20 -7.09 0.13 9.11
N LYS A 21 -5.99 0.53 9.76
CA LYS A 21 -5.90 1.80 10.50
C LYS A 21 -5.90 3.04 9.58
N GLY A 22 -5.75 2.85 8.27
CA GLY A 22 -5.69 3.94 7.28
C GLY A 22 -6.92 4.86 7.24
N VAL A 23 -8.07 4.44 7.78
CA VAL A 23 -9.26 5.31 7.93
C VAL A 23 -8.96 6.56 8.78
N THR A 24 -8.00 6.46 9.69
CA THR A 24 -7.57 7.56 10.58
C THR A 24 -7.04 8.76 9.78
N TYR A 25 -6.48 8.53 8.58
CA TYR A 25 -6.03 9.60 7.70
C TYR A 25 -7.14 10.59 7.32
N LEU A 26 -8.40 10.18 7.33
CA LEU A 26 -9.52 11.07 6.99
C LEU A 26 -9.55 12.32 7.87
N GLY A 27 -9.23 12.19 9.16
CA GLY A 27 -9.19 13.33 10.08
C GLY A 27 -8.08 14.31 9.72
N ALA A 28 -6.87 13.79 9.49
CA ALA A 28 -5.73 14.60 9.08
C ALA A 28 -5.98 15.32 7.74
N ILE A 29 -6.56 14.62 6.77
CA ILE A 29 -6.89 15.19 5.46
C ILE A 29 -7.92 16.32 5.59
N ARG A 30 -8.98 16.15 6.39
CA ARG A 30 -9.97 17.22 6.64
C ARG A 30 -9.35 18.48 7.23
N ALA A 31 -8.44 18.32 8.20
CA ALA A 31 -7.72 19.45 8.76
C ALA A 31 -6.82 20.13 7.73
N LEU A 32 -6.06 19.36 6.94
CA LEU A 32 -5.22 19.89 5.86
C LEU A 32 -6.03 20.59 4.76
N GLU A 33 -7.27 20.16 4.50
CA GLU A 33 -8.20 20.85 3.60
C GLU A 33 -8.62 22.21 4.15
N ARG A 34 -8.97 22.30 5.44
CA ARG A 34 -9.27 23.60 6.08
C ARG A 34 -8.08 24.55 6.08
N LEU A 35 -6.87 24.01 6.20
CA LEU A 35 -5.62 24.76 6.17
C LEU A 35 -5.16 25.17 4.76
N GLY A 36 -5.91 24.81 3.72
CA GLY A 36 -5.61 25.13 2.32
C GLY A 36 -4.48 24.32 1.69
N VAL A 37 -3.99 23.27 2.37
CA VAL A 37 -2.91 22.38 1.86
C VAL A 37 -3.48 21.36 0.86
N LEU A 38 -4.70 20.89 1.11
CA LEU A 38 -5.47 19.96 0.28
C LEU A 38 -6.82 20.60 -0.09
N PRO A 39 -7.58 20.05 -1.06
CA PRO A 39 -7.23 18.96 -1.97
C PRO A 39 -6.28 19.42 -3.09
N ILE A 40 -5.73 18.46 -3.83
CA ILE A 40 -4.92 18.72 -5.02
C ILE A 40 -5.83 19.02 -6.21
N ASN A 41 -5.61 20.16 -6.88
CA ASN A 41 -6.31 20.49 -8.11
C ASN A 41 -5.54 19.91 -9.32
N ILE A 42 -6.00 18.76 -9.79
CA ILE A 42 -5.41 18.13 -10.98
C ILE A 42 -5.76 18.87 -12.28
N ASP A 43 -6.69 19.82 -12.31
CA ASP A 43 -6.96 20.67 -13.50
C ASP A 43 -5.86 21.68 -13.79
N THR A 44 -5.00 21.96 -12.79
CA THR A 44 -3.81 22.80 -12.95
C THR A 44 -2.54 22.03 -12.51
N PRO A 45 -2.13 20.97 -13.24
CA PRO A 45 -0.96 20.17 -12.89
C PRO A 45 0.30 21.03 -12.74
N GLY A 46 1.06 20.80 -11.67
CA GLY A 46 2.31 21.51 -11.39
C GLY A 46 2.15 22.88 -10.72
N GLN A 47 0.92 23.38 -10.58
CA GLN A 47 0.61 24.61 -9.84
C GLN A 47 0.06 24.34 -8.42
N ASN A 48 0.02 23.06 -8.02
CA ASN A 48 -0.46 22.63 -6.71
C ASN A 48 0.55 22.97 -5.61
N GLN A 49 0.04 23.24 -4.40
CA GLN A 49 0.89 23.38 -3.22
C GLN A 49 1.64 22.07 -2.93
N ILE A 50 0.92 20.94 -2.93
CA ILE A 50 1.51 19.61 -2.84
C ILE A 50 2.11 19.21 -4.19
N ARG A 51 3.42 18.99 -4.18
CA ARG A 51 4.24 18.62 -5.35
C ARG A 51 4.56 17.14 -5.39
N GLY A 52 4.47 16.44 -4.26
CA GLY A 52 4.71 15.01 -4.19
C GLY A 52 4.11 14.37 -2.95
N ILE A 53 3.75 13.11 -3.06
CA ILE A 53 3.21 12.32 -1.96
C ILE A 53 3.90 10.96 -1.95
N SER A 54 4.30 10.50 -0.78
CA SER A 54 4.85 9.16 -0.59
C SER A 54 4.00 8.33 0.36
N GLY A 55 3.95 7.02 0.15
CA GLY A 55 3.17 6.14 1.01
C GLY A 55 3.58 4.67 0.97
N ALA A 56 3.27 3.96 2.06
CA ALA A 56 3.39 2.51 2.21
C ALA A 56 2.03 1.90 2.58
N SER A 57 1.69 0.71 2.08
CA SER A 57 0.47 -0.03 2.47
C SER A 57 -0.80 0.83 2.39
N ALA A 58 -1.56 0.95 3.47
CA ALA A 58 -2.72 1.85 3.53
C ALA A 58 -2.39 3.31 3.17
N GLY A 59 -1.20 3.80 3.58
CA GLY A 59 -0.68 5.10 3.17
C GLY A 59 -0.43 5.20 1.67
N ALA A 60 -0.04 4.12 0.97
CA ALA A 60 0.11 4.08 -0.48
C ALA A 60 -1.23 4.23 -1.21
N ILE A 61 -2.29 3.58 -0.71
CA ILE A 61 -3.65 3.72 -1.24
C ILE A 61 -4.11 5.18 -1.08
N THR A 62 -4.01 5.73 0.13
CA THR A 62 -4.37 7.12 0.41
C THR A 62 -3.55 8.10 -0.43
N ALA A 63 -2.23 7.88 -0.55
CA ALA A 63 -1.35 8.71 -1.37
C ALA A 63 -1.79 8.75 -2.84
N MET A 64 -2.13 7.61 -3.42
CA MET A 64 -2.62 7.51 -4.80
C MET A 64 -3.91 8.32 -4.98
N PHE A 65 -4.90 8.15 -4.10
CA PHE A 65 -6.16 8.88 -4.19
C PHE A 65 -5.99 10.39 -4.03
N LEU A 66 -5.21 10.84 -3.04
CA LEU A 66 -4.91 12.26 -2.86
C LEU A 66 -4.20 12.85 -4.08
N ALA A 67 -3.21 12.15 -4.63
CA ALA A 67 -2.49 12.58 -5.83
C ALA A 67 -3.39 12.67 -7.08
N MET A 68 -4.48 11.90 -7.12
CA MET A 68 -5.54 12.01 -8.14
C MET A 68 -6.59 13.09 -7.83
N GLY A 69 -6.35 13.93 -6.82
CA GLY A 69 -7.21 15.05 -6.43
C GLY A 69 -8.49 14.63 -5.72
N TYR A 70 -8.50 13.50 -5.02
CA TYR A 70 -9.62 13.14 -4.14
C TYR A 70 -9.57 14.01 -2.87
N ASN A 71 -10.74 14.51 -2.46
CA ASN A 71 -10.92 15.16 -1.16
C ASN A 71 -11.32 14.14 -0.07
N SER A 72 -11.39 14.59 1.18
CA SER A 72 -11.73 13.78 2.35
C SER A 72 -13.08 13.09 2.23
N THR A 73 -14.07 13.75 1.61
CA THR A 73 -15.42 13.19 1.42
C THR A 73 -15.41 12.05 0.41
N GLN A 74 -14.73 12.24 -0.72
CA GLN A 74 -14.58 11.19 -1.74
C GLN A 74 -13.75 10.03 -1.21
N LEU A 75 -12.66 10.31 -0.48
CA LEU A 75 -11.86 9.26 0.14
C LEU A 75 -12.66 8.50 1.21
N GLN A 76 -13.50 9.18 1.99
CA GLN A 76 -14.38 8.52 2.94
C GLN A 76 -15.34 7.55 2.25
N GLN A 77 -15.87 7.89 1.07
CA GLN A 77 -16.73 6.98 0.29
C GLN A 77 -15.98 5.73 -0.16
N VAL A 78 -14.72 5.89 -0.58
CA VAL A 78 -13.83 4.77 -0.93
C VAL A 78 -13.57 3.88 0.29
N LEU A 79 -13.23 4.48 1.44
CA LEU A 79 -12.83 3.76 2.64
C LEU A 79 -13.99 3.13 3.43
N SER A 80 -15.19 3.73 3.38
CA SER A 80 -16.35 3.26 4.14
C SER A 80 -17.09 2.10 3.45
N ASN A 81 -16.73 1.77 2.21
CA ASN A 81 -17.35 0.67 1.50
C ASN A 81 -16.69 -0.66 1.89
N SER A 82 -17.23 -1.34 2.89
CA SER A 82 -16.73 -2.63 3.36
C SER A 82 -16.71 -3.71 2.27
N SER A 83 -17.61 -3.63 1.28
CA SER A 83 -17.64 -4.56 0.14
C SER A 83 -16.39 -4.41 -0.75
N THR A 84 -15.79 -3.22 -0.81
CA THR A 84 -14.56 -2.96 -1.57
C THR A 84 -13.39 -3.75 -0.99
N PHE A 85 -13.13 -3.62 0.32
CA PHE A 85 -12.00 -4.29 0.97
C PHE A 85 -12.24 -5.78 1.16
N THR A 86 -13.45 -6.19 1.54
CA THR A 86 -13.79 -7.63 1.58
C THR A 86 -13.70 -8.29 0.20
N GLY A 87 -13.86 -7.51 -0.87
CA GLY A 87 -13.67 -7.93 -2.25
C GLY A 87 -12.22 -8.18 -2.65
N PHE A 88 -11.24 -7.60 -1.95
CA PHE A 88 -9.81 -7.84 -2.22
C PHE A 88 -9.39 -9.28 -1.94
N PHE A 89 -10.07 -9.94 -1.00
CA PHE A 89 -9.89 -11.35 -0.69
C PHE A 89 -10.57 -12.20 -1.76
N ASP A 90 -9.85 -12.43 -2.85
CA ASP A 90 -10.29 -13.19 -4.01
C ASP A 90 -10.29 -14.71 -3.77
N GLY A 91 -10.71 -15.48 -4.78
CA GLY A 91 -10.62 -16.93 -4.72
C GLY A 91 -9.16 -17.42 -4.70
N PRO A 92 -8.90 -18.67 -4.28
CA PRO A 92 -7.54 -19.14 -4.02
C PRO A 92 -6.62 -19.06 -5.24
N SER A 93 -7.14 -19.32 -6.44
CA SER A 93 -6.37 -19.31 -7.71
C SER A 93 -5.00 -19.99 -7.55
N THR A 94 -4.99 -21.22 -7.04
CA THR A 94 -3.76 -21.93 -6.65
C THR A 94 -2.78 -22.08 -7.80
N GLY A 95 -1.51 -21.79 -7.53
CA GLY A 95 -0.44 -21.76 -8.52
C GLY A 95 -0.44 -20.50 -9.40
N LEU A 96 -1.38 -19.57 -9.18
CA LEU A 96 -1.41 -18.27 -9.84
C LEU A 96 -1.12 -17.15 -8.86
N SER A 97 -0.25 -16.23 -9.27
CA SER A 97 0.05 -14.99 -8.57
C SER A 97 0.06 -13.82 -9.53
N ARG A 98 -0.06 -12.61 -8.99
CA ARG A 98 0.15 -11.38 -9.75
C ARG A 98 1.59 -11.29 -10.25
N SER A 99 1.77 -10.70 -11.43
CA SER A 99 3.09 -10.35 -11.94
C SER A 99 3.13 -9.05 -12.74
N VAL A 100 4.35 -8.57 -13.01
CA VAL A 100 4.66 -7.56 -14.02
C VAL A 100 5.71 -8.12 -14.96
N ASP A 101 5.45 -8.08 -16.25
CA ASP A 101 6.36 -8.62 -17.26
C ASP A 101 7.54 -7.68 -17.57
N SER A 102 8.46 -8.13 -18.44
CA SER A 102 9.64 -7.35 -18.86
C SER A 102 9.31 -6.08 -19.64
N ASN A 103 8.09 -5.94 -20.13
CA ASN A 103 7.58 -4.75 -20.81
C ASN A 103 6.85 -3.80 -19.85
N ASN A 104 6.96 -4.03 -18.53
CA ASN A 104 6.27 -3.27 -17.49
C ASN A 104 4.73 -3.38 -17.57
N ARG A 105 4.19 -4.52 -18.02
CA ARG A 105 2.74 -4.74 -18.08
C ARG A 105 2.26 -5.64 -16.96
N PRO A 106 1.11 -5.34 -16.32
CA PRO A 106 0.49 -6.26 -15.37
C PRO A 106 0.14 -7.58 -16.06
N ALA A 107 0.55 -8.69 -15.45
CA ALA A 107 0.33 -10.04 -15.94
C ALA A 107 0.00 -11.00 -14.78
N LEU A 108 -0.14 -12.30 -15.09
CA LEU A 108 -0.19 -13.36 -14.09
C LEU A 108 1.06 -14.23 -14.22
N HIS A 109 1.54 -14.74 -13.11
CA HIS A 109 2.64 -15.70 -13.05
C HIS A 109 2.13 -17.06 -12.60
N THR A 110 2.73 -18.11 -13.16
CA THR A 110 2.53 -19.51 -12.77
C THR A 110 3.86 -20.25 -12.85
N SER A 111 4.11 -21.14 -11.89
CA SER A 111 5.23 -22.09 -11.96
C SER A 111 4.91 -23.33 -12.79
N ALA A 112 3.64 -23.52 -13.15
CA ALA A 112 3.21 -24.68 -13.93
C ALA A 112 3.72 -24.64 -15.38
N PRO A 113 4.16 -25.79 -15.93
CA PRO A 113 4.58 -25.87 -17.32
C PRO A 113 3.46 -25.47 -18.30
N ASN A 114 3.86 -25.04 -19.50
CA ASN A 114 2.91 -24.70 -20.57
C ASN A 114 1.92 -25.84 -20.85
N GLY A 115 0.63 -25.51 -20.91
CA GLY A 115 -0.45 -26.48 -21.13
C GLY A 115 -0.88 -27.25 -19.88
N VAL A 116 -0.22 -27.06 -18.73
CA VAL A 116 -0.62 -27.67 -17.45
C VAL A 116 -1.40 -26.66 -16.63
N ARG A 117 -2.56 -27.07 -16.10
CA ARG A 117 -3.32 -26.19 -15.19
C ARG A 117 -2.52 -25.98 -13.89
N PRO A 118 -2.40 -24.75 -13.39
CA PRO A 118 -1.62 -24.45 -12.18
C PRO A 118 -1.97 -25.32 -10.96
N ILE A 119 -3.27 -25.51 -10.70
CA ILE A 119 -3.75 -26.36 -9.61
C ILE A 119 -3.32 -27.83 -9.76
N ASP A 120 -3.27 -28.37 -10.99
CA ASP A 120 -2.88 -29.76 -11.21
C ASP A 120 -1.38 -29.96 -10.96
N HIS A 121 -0.57 -28.97 -11.34
CA HIS A 121 0.86 -28.96 -11.06
C HIS A 121 1.14 -28.97 -9.54
N ILE A 122 0.48 -28.08 -8.79
CA ILE A 122 0.62 -28.04 -7.33
C ILE A 122 0.11 -29.34 -6.68
N ARG A 123 -1.03 -29.87 -7.13
CA ARG A 123 -1.55 -31.16 -6.65
C ARG A 123 -0.55 -32.30 -6.89
N GLN A 124 0.11 -32.34 -8.03
CA GLN A 124 1.14 -33.34 -8.31
C GLN A 124 2.30 -33.24 -7.30
N GLN A 125 2.77 -32.03 -6.99
CA GLN A 125 3.83 -31.80 -6.00
C GLN A 125 3.39 -32.28 -4.60
N THR A 126 2.14 -32.00 -4.22
CA THR A 126 1.62 -32.35 -2.88
C THR A 126 1.47 -33.85 -2.63
N ARG A 127 1.36 -34.69 -3.68
CA ARG A 127 1.30 -36.16 -3.53
C ARG A 127 2.53 -36.74 -2.81
N SER A 128 3.65 -36.05 -2.86
CA SER A 128 4.88 -36.44 -2.16
C SER A 128 4.85 -36.14 -0.65
N ILE A 129 3.91 -35.31 -0.19
CA ILE A 129 3.83 -34.83 1.20
C ILE A 129 2.81 -35.69 1.97
N ARG A 130 3.30 -36.59 2.83
CA ARG A 130 2.45 -37.40 3.71
C ARG A 130 1.69 -36.49 4.69
N GLY A 131 0.39 -36.75 4.85
CA GLY A 131 -0.46 -36.04 5.83
C GLY A 131 -1.03 -34.69 5.38
N ILE A 132 -0.77 -34.25 4.15
CA ILE A 132 -1.26 -32.94 3.68
C ILE A 132 -2.79 -32.86 3.59
N SER A 133 -3.47 -33.95 3.25
CA SER A 133 -4.93 -34.04 3.27
C SER A 133 -5.50 -33.95 4.68
N THR A 134 -4.81 -34.55 5.67
CA THR A 134 -5.15 -34.44 7.09
C THR A 134 -5.01 -33.00 7.57
N LEU A 135 -3.93 -32.31 7.19
CA LEU A 135 -3.72 -30.90 7.50
C LEU A 135 -4.80 -30.00 6.88
N ALA A 136 -5.13 -30.20 5.60
CA ALA A 136 -6.21 -29.46 4.94
C ALA A 136 -7.57 -29.68 5.64
N SER A 137 -7.85 -30.92 6.05
CA SER A 137 -9.07 -31.28 6.78
C SER A 137 -9.12 -30.62 8.16
N ALA A 138 -8.00 -30.61 8.88
CA ALA A 138 -7.85 -29.94 10.18
C ALA A 138 -8.06 -28.43 10.04
N MET A 139 -7.42 -27.79 9.06
CA MET A 139 -7.59 -26.36 8.78
C MET A 139 -9.05 -26.03 8.47
N GLY A 140 -9.73 -26.83 7.64
CA GLY A 140 -11.16 -26.65 7.36
C GLY A 140 -12.04 -26.86 8.59
N SER A 141 -11.70 -27.80 9.48
CA SER A 141 -12.42 -28.01 10.74
C SER A 141 -12.25 -26.83 11.70
N LEU A 142 -11.02 -26.32 11.84
CA LEU A 142 -10.73 -25.12 12.63
C LEU A 142 -11.54 -23.93 12.13
N ALA A 143 -11.56 -23.70 10.81
CA ALA A 143 -12.35 -22.63 10.20
C ALA A 143 -13.85 -22.76 10.50
N ARG A 144 -14.43 -23.96 10.35
CA ARG A 144 -15.86 -24.21 10.64
C ARG A 144 -16.22 -24.08 12.12
N ASN A 145 -15.27 -24.32 13.00
CA ASN A 145 -15.46 -24.19 14.45
C ASN A 145 -15.19 -22.76 14.96
N GLY A 146 -15.00 -21.80 14.05
CA GLY A 146 -14.80 -20.39 14.40
C GLY A 146 -13.38 -20.07 14.88
N ALA A 147 -12.42 -20.98 14.70
CA ALA A 147 -11.03 -20.76 15.12
C ALA A 147 -10.31 -19.66 14.32
N PHE A 148 -10.91 -19.16 13.23
CA PHE A 148 -10.38 -18.06 12.43
C PHE A 148 -11.34 -16.86 12.41
N GLY A 149 -12.25 -16.74 13.39
CA GLY A 149 -13.27 -15.69 13.43
C GLY A 149 -14.67 -16.20 13.12
N SER A 150 -15.61 -15.27 12.92
CA SER A 150 -17.01 -15.62 12.67
C SER A 150 -17.15 -16.48 11.42
N THR A 151 -17.91 -17.58 11.52
CA THR A 151 -18.22 -18.40 10.35
C THR A 151 -19.09 -17.65 9.34
N SER A 152 -19.76 -16.56 9.71
CA SER A 152 -20.48 -15.70 8.77
C SER A 152 -19.59 -14.70 8.03
N ASP A 153 -18.32 -14.57 8.42
CA ASP A 153 -17.36 -13.67 7.77
C ASP A 153 -17.10 -14.14 6.32
N PRO A 154 -17.21 -13.27 5.31
CA PRO A 154 -17.02 -13.65 3.90
C PRO A 154 -15.66 -14.29 3.59
N ILE A 155 -14.65 -13.98 4.38
CA ILE A 155 -13.27 -14.45 4.20
C ILE A 155 -13.16 -15.84 4.81
N VAL A 156 -13.68 -16.04 6.03
CA VAL A 156 -13.78 -17.38 6.65
C VAL A 156 -14.60 -18.32 5.80
N GLN A 157 -15.72 -17.85 5.23
CA GLN A 157 -16.53 -18.64 4.30
C GLN A 157 -15.73 -19.14 3.10
N ARG A 158 -14.83 -18.32 2.54
CA ARG A 158 -13.93 -18.75 1.46
C ARG A 158 -12.96 -19.83 1.95
N LEU A 159 -12.38 -19.67 3.14
CA LEU A 159 -11.48 -20.68 3.74
C LEU A 159 -12.21 -22.01 3.99
N ILE A 160 -13.44 -21.96 4.48
CA ILE A 160 -14.30 -23.13 4.69
C ILE A 160 -14.62 -23.82 3.36
N ALA A 161 -14.89 -23.04 2.31
CA ALA A 161 -15.24 -23.58 0.99
C ALA A 161 -14.06 -24.27 0.28
N HIS A 162 -12.83 -23.78 0.47
CA HIS A 162 -11.65 -24.26 -0.26
C HIS A 162 -10.40 -24.47 0.62
N PRO A 163 -10.46 -25.22 1.74
CA PRO A 163 -9.36 -25.31 2.69
C PRO A 163 -8.09 -25.91 2.07
N GLU A 164 -8.21 -26.95 1.24
CA GLU A 164 -7.05 -27.55 0.56
C GLU A 164 -6.31 -26.51 -0.32
N GLN A 165 -7.05 -25.71 -1.09
CA GLN A 165 -6.46 -24.74 -2.02
C GLN A 165 -5.77 -23.58 -1.29
N TYR A 166 -6.35 -23.08 -0.20
CA TYR A 166 -5.71 -22.05 0.62
C TYR A 166 -4.49 -22.59 1.38
N LEU A 167 -4.52 -23.85 1.82
CA LEU A 167 -3.33 -24.49 2.39
C LEU A 167 -2.21 -24.58 1.35
N PHE A 168 -2.52 -25.00 0.13
CA PHE A 168 -1.55 -25.05 -0.97
C PHE A 168 -0.98 -23.67 -1.30
N ASN A 169 -1.83 -22.64 -1.32
CA ASN A 169 -1.38 -21.27 -1.50
C ASN A 169 -0.35 -20.83 -0.46
N ILE A 170 -0.58 -21.13 0.82
CA ILE A 170 0.37 -20.81 1.89
C ILE A 170 1.70 -21.56 1.68
N LEU A 171 1.64 -22.86 1.37
CA LEU A 171 2.81 -23.72 1.26
C LEU A 171 3.66 -23.46 0.01
N PHE A 172 3.02 -23.20 -1.13
CA PHE A 172 3.69 -23.16 -2.43
C PHE A 172 3.72 -21.75 -3.04
N ASP A 173 2.69 -20.94 -2.80
CA ASP A 173 2.57 -19.58 -3.35
C ASP A 173 2.91 -18.48 -2.33
N ARG A 174 3.26 -18.85 -1.08
CA ARG A 174 3.69 -17.96 0.00
C ARG A 174 2.65 -16.90 0.42
N GLY A 175 1.38 -17.11 0.10
CA GLY A 175 0.30 -16.25 0.54
C GLY A 175 -1.08 -16.76 0.14
N MET A 176 -2.12 -16.41 0.89
CA MET A 176 -3.47 -16.98 0.75
C MET A 176 -4.23 -16.44 -0.48
N PHE A 177 -4.17 -15.13 -0.70
CA PHE A 177 -4.96 -14.43 -1.70
C PHE A 177 -4.07 -13.87 -2.82
N PRO A 178 -4.33 -14.18 -4.10
CA PRO A 178 -3.61 -13.56 -5.23
C PRO A 178 -3.64 -12.02 -5.24
N GLY A 179 -4.72 -11.41 -4.76
CA GLY A 179 -4.89 -9.95 -4.75
C GLY A 179 -5.15 -9.35 -6.14
N THR A 180 -5.63 -10.17 -7.09
CA THR A 180 -6.07 -9.74 -8.43
C THR A 180 -7.25 -8.79 -8.33
N ASN A 181 -8.18 -9.03 -7.40
CA ASN A 181 -9.31 -8.11 -7.19
C ASN A 181 -8.85 -6.74 -6.67
N ALA A 182 -7.85 -6.71 -5.79
CA ALA A 182 -7.25 -5.46 -5.33
C ALA A 182 -6.57 -4.68 -6.47
N ARG A 183 -5.79 -5.37 -7.31
CA ARG A 183 -5.24 -4.81 -8.56
C ARG A 183 -6.35 -4.21 -9.42
N ASN A 184 -7.42 -4.95 -9.69
CA ASN A 184 -8.52 -4.50 -10.55
C ASN A 184 -9.20 -3.26 -9.98
N PHE A 185 -9.44 -3.22 -8.68
CA PHE A 185 -9.97 -2.04 -8.01
C PHE A 185 -9.08 -0.80 -8.21
N LEU A 186 -7.77 -0.94 -7.98
CA LEU A 186 -6.82 0.16 -8.14
C LEU A 186 -6.72 0.63 -9.60
N GLN A 187 -6.69 -0.31 -10.56
CA GLN A 187 -6.69 -0.01 -11.99
C GLN A 187 -7.96 0.72 -12.40
N ASN A 188 -9.13 0.29 -11.92
CA ASN A 188 -10.40 0.95 -12.18
C ASN A 188 -10.47 2.35 -11.56
N ALA A 189 -9.90 2.55 -10.37
CA ALA A 189 -9.83 3.87 -9.73
C ALA A 189 -8.97 4.84 -10.54
N VAL A 190 -7.78 4.41 -10.97
CA VAL A 190 -6.87 5.20 -11.81
C VAL A 190 -7.50 5.51 -13.16
N TYR A 191 -8.03 4.48 -13.83
CA TYR A 191 -8.70 4.63 -15.12
C TYR A 191 -9.91 5.57 -15.00
N GLY A 192 -10.84 5.30 -14.09
CA GLY A 192 -12.07 6.07 -13.94
C GLY A 192 -11.83 7.55 -13.64
N ARG A 193 -10.78 7.88 -12.86
CA ARG A 193 -10.46 9.28 -12.53
C ARG A 193 -9.67 10.01 -13.61
N LEU A 194 -8.73 9.32 -14.26
CA LEU A 194 -7.77 9.96 -15.16
C LEU A 194 -8.04 9.70 -16.65
N TRP A 195 -9.07 8.91 -17.00
CA TRP A 195 -9.39 8.50 -18.37
C TRP A 195 -9.40 9.65 -19.37
N ASP A 196 -10.24 10.67 -19.14
CA ASP A 196 -10.39 11.78 -20.06
C ASP A 196 -9.06 12.51 -20.33
N ARG A 197 -8.22 12.62 -19.29
CA ARG A 197 -6.90 13.25 -19.40
C ARG A 197 -5.93 12.36 -20.15
N LEU A 198 -5.93 11.06 -19.83
CA LEU A 198 -5.07 10.07 -20.46
C LEU A 198 -5.35 9.99 -21.97
N VAL A 199 -6.63 9.90 -22.34
CA VAL A 199 -7.08 9.90 -23.75
C VAL A 199 -6.63 11.17 -24.46
N ARG A 200 -6.86 12.35 -23.87
CA ARG A 200 -6.39 13.64 -24.45
C ARG A 200 -4.86 13.71 -24.57
N SER A 201 -4.11 13.11 -23.66
CA SER A 201 -2.64 13.13 -23.68
C SER A 201 -2.02 12.21 -24.73
N ARG A 202 -2.69 11.10 -25.08
CA ARG A 202 -2.17 10.09 -26.02
C ARG A 202 -2.63 10.32 -27.47
N LEU A 203 -3.56 11.24 -27.70
CA LEU A 203 -4.11 11.51 -29.02
C LEU A 203 -3.67 12.87 -29.54
N ALA A 204 -3.24 12.91 -30.80
CA ALA A 204 -3.08 14.17 -31.52
C ALA A 204 -4.46 14.81 -31.77
N PRO A 205 -4.57 16.16 -31.78
CA PRO A 205 -5.83 16.83 -32.08
C PRO A 205 -6.44 16.34 -33.41
N GLY A 206 -7.70 15.89 -33.38
CA GLY A 206 -8.44 15.49 -34.59
C GLY A 206 -8.32 14.00 -35.01
N GLN A 207 -7.58 13.17 -34.26
CA GLN A 207 -7.56 11.72 -34.51
C GLN A 207 -8.79 11.04 -33.86
N PRO A 208 -9.49 10.13 -34.57
CA PRO A 208 -10.56 9.33 -33.97
C PRO A 208 -10.00 8.42 -32.88
N ILE A 209 -10.68 8.34 -31.73
CA ILE A 209 -10.27 7.56 -30.56
C ILE A 209 -10.46 6.07 -30.85
N PRO A 210 -9.42 5.24 -30.99
CA PRO A 210 -9.59 3.81 -30.87
C PRO A 210 -9.69 3.53 -29.37
N ILE A 211 -10.91 3.35 -28.85
CA ILE A 211 -11.16 3.09 -27.41
C ILE A 211 -10.31 1.90 -26.91
N MET A 212 -9.97 0.95 -27.79
CA MET A 212 -9.12 -0.21 -27.49
C MET A 212 -7.62 0.09 -27.36
N ALA A 213 -7.14 1.29 -27.72
CA ALA A 213 -5.71 1.63 -27.69
C ALA A 213 -5.24 2.18 -26.33
N VAL A 214 -6.15 2.53 -25.42
CA VAL A 214 -5.80 3.12 -24.12
C VAL A 214 -6.14 2.15 -23.00
N ASN A 215 -5.13 1.42 -22.54
CA ASN A 215 -5.24 0.54 -21.39
C ASN A 215 -4.80 1.29 -20.11
N GLY A 216 -5.75 1.65 -19.23
CA GLY A 216 -5.42 2.31 -17.96
C GLY A 216 -4.69 1.44 -16.96
N SER A 217 -4.73 0.12 -17.12
CA SER A 217 -3.94 -0.80 -16.29
C SER A 217 -2.44 -0.63 -16.49
N GLU A 218 -2.02 -0.03 -17.61
CA GLU A 218 -0.64 0.26 -17.96
C GLU A 218 -0.23 1.72 -17.65
N LEU A 219 -1.12 2.52 -17.02
CA LEU A 219 -0.78 3.90 -16.64
C LEU A 219 0.40 3.88 -15.67
N ASN A 220 1.53 4.42 -16.14
CA ASN A 220 2.81 4.38 -15.42
C ASN A 220 3.11 5.69 -14.67
N PHE A 221 4.17 5.69 -13.86
CA PHE A 221 4.51 6.84 -13.02
C PHE A 221 4.84 8.12 -13.80
N THR A 222 5.43 8.02 -15.00
CA THR A 222 5.68 9.20 -15.84
C THR A 222 4.36 9.81 -16.31
N GLU A 223 3.45 8.98 -16.82
CA GLU A 223 2.13 9.44 -17.25
C GLU A 223 1.32 9.99 -16.08
N PHE A 224 1.33 9.31 -14.93
CA PHE A 224 0.67 9.76 -13.71
C PHE A 224 1.13 11.16 -13.31
N PHE A 225 2.45 11.40 -13.29
CA PHE A 225 3.01 12.72 -12.99
C PHE A 225 2.56 13.76 -14.00
N ASN A 226 2.59 13.46 -15.30
CA ASN A 226 2.16 14.40 -16.34
C ASN A 226 0.68 14.77 -16.24
N LEU A 227 -0.17 13.84 -15.79
CA LEU A 227 -1.62 14.04 -15.71
C LEU A 227 -2.06 14.76 -14.42
N THR A 228 -1.30 14.62 -13.33
CA THR A 228 -1.66 15.11 -11.99
C THR A 228 -0.77 16.26 -11.50
N GLY A 229 0.47 16.31 -11.98
CA GLY A 229 1.52 17.22 -11.48
C GLY A 229 2.13 16.80 -10.15
N VAL A 230 1.83 15.59 -9.66
CA VAL A 230 2.25 15.11 -8.32
C VAL A 230 3.26 13.98 -8.45
N ASP A 231 4.43 14.12 -7.82
CA ASP A 231 5.44 13.06 -7.72
C ASP A 231 4.99 12.01 -6.68
N LEU A 232 4.33 10.96 -7.16
CA LEU A 232 3.88 9.83 -6.34
C LEU A 232 5.04 8.83 -6.12
N VAL A 233 5.31 8.50 -4.86
CA VAL A 233 6.37 7.56 -4.45
C VAL A 233 5.78 6.45 -3.57
N ILE A 234 5.84 5.21 -4.02
CA ILE A 234 5.25 4.06 -3.31
C ILE A 234 6.36 3.12 -2.83
N THR A 235 6.36 2.71 -1.57
CA THR A 235 7.35 1.75 -1.07
C THR A 235 6.93 0.30 -1.35
N GLY A 236 7.93 -0.55 -1.55
CA GLY A 236 7.75 -2.00 -1.61
C GLY A 236 8.98 -2.72 -1.08
N SER A 237 8.80 -3.98 -0.68
CA SER A 237 9.87 -4.82 -0.15
C SER A 237 10.22 -5.89 -1.18
N ASN A 238 11.44 -5.85 -1.72
CA ASN A 238 11.93 -6.88 -2.64
C ASN A 238 12.55 -8.02 -1.82
N LEU A 239 11.83 -9.14 -1.75
CA LEU A 239 12.21 -10.32 -0.98
C LEU A 239 13.35 -11.10 -1.63
N THR A 240 13.47 -11.06 -2.95
CA THR A 240 14.55 -11.74 -3.68
C THR A 240 15.89 -11.01 -3.51
N LYS A 241 15.85 -9.68 -3.48
CA LYS A 241 17.04 -8.83 -3.35
C LYS A 241 17.30 -8.38 -1.89
N HIS A 242 16.44 -8.79 -0.95
CA HIS A 242 16.51 -8.46 0.48
C HIS A 242 16.68 -6.96 0.77
N LYS A 243 15.96 -6.10 0.05
CA LYS A 243 16.05 -4.64 0.21
C LYS A 243 14.70 -3.96 0.03
N PRO A 244 14.43 -2.86 0.77
CA PRO A 244 13.35 -1.95 0.40
C PRO A 244 13.71 -1.22 -0.89
N ALA A 245 12.68 -0.83 -1.64
CA ALA A 245 12.83 0.11 -2.74
C ALA A 245 11.56 0.96 -2.90
N VAL A 246 11.59 1.90 -3.84
CA VAL A 246 10.45 2.79 -4.11
C VAL A 246 10.09 2.78 -5.59
N PHE A 247 8.81 2.64 -5.89
CA PHE A 247 8.26 2.86 -7.21
C PHE A 247 7.92 4.34 -7.36
N SER A 248 8.49 5.00 -8.36
CA SER A 248 8.19 6.41 -8.67
C SER A 248 8.64 6.78 -10.09
N LYS A 249 8.34 8.00 -10.53
CA LYS A 249 8.79 8.47 -11.85
C LYS A 249 10.32 8.49 -12.01
N ARG A 250 11.07 8.62 -10.90
CA ARG A 250 12.54 8.68 -10.90
C ARG A 250 13.19 7.31 -10.93
N HIS A 251 12.59 6.35 -10.23
CA HIS A 251 13.16 5.01 -10.05
C HIS A 251 12.59 4.02 -11.07
N THR A 252 11.28 4.09 -11.34
CA THR A 252 10.53 3.12 -12.13
C THR A 252 9.52 3.83 -13.05
N PRO A 253 9.97 4.74 -13.95
CA PRO A 253 9.08 5.61 -14.72
C PRO A 253 8.01 4.90 -15.52
N HIS A 254 8.31 3.70 -16.02
CA HIS A 254 7.42 2.92 -16.88
C HIS A 254 6.62 1.86 -16.12
N PHE A 255 6.79 1.74 -14.80
CA PHE A 255 6.09 0.76 -13.98
C PHE A 255 4.63 1.18 -13.72
N PRO A 256 3.65 0.26 -13.76
CA PRO A 256 2.24 0.60 -13.55
C PRO A 256 1.95 1.09 -12.13
N VAL A 257 1.30 2.24 -11.99
CA VAL A 257 1.01 2.85 -10.68
C VAL A 257 0.10 1.97 -9.83
N ALA A 258 -0.99 1.48 -10.43
CA ALA A 258 -1.94 0.61 -9.73
C ALA A 258 -1.26 -0.69 -9.22
N GLU A 259 -0.28 -1.21 -9.95
CA GLU A 259 0.44 -2.40 -9.52
C GLU A 259 1.42 -2.10 -8.39
N ALA A 260 2.13 -0.96 -8.44
CA ALA A 260 3.02 -0.55 -7.35
C ALA A 260 2.25 -0.35 -6.03
N VAL A 261 1.09 0.31 -6.08
CA VAL A 261 0.19 0.44 -4.93
C VAL A 261 -0.32 -0.94 -4.49
N GLY A 262 -0.68 -1.80 -5.43
CA GLY A 262 -1.09 -3.19 -5.17
C GLY A 262 0.01 -4.06 -4.55
N ILE A 263 1.27 -3.84 -4.89
CA ILE A 263 2.43 -4.47 -4.22
C ILE A 263 2.55 -3.94 -2.81
N SER A 264 2.42 -2.63 -2.64
CA SER A 264 2.60 -1.96 -1.35
C SER A 264 1.56 -2.39 -0.31
N MET A 265 0.44 -3.01 -0.69
CA MET A 265 -0.61 -3.54 0.20
C MET A 265 -0.57 -5.07 0.41
N ASN A 266 0.42 -5.78 -0.15
CA ASN A 266 0.51 -7.23 -0.06
C ASN A 266 1.06 -7.71 1.28
N LEU A 267 0.22 -7.61 2.32
CA LEU A 267 0.59 -8.08 3.65
C LEU A 267 1.10 -9.53 3.58
N PRO A 268 2.27 -9.84 4.16
CA PRO A 268 2.86 -11.16 4.11
C PRO A 268 1.92 -12.27 4.58
N ILE A 269 1.96 -13.42 3.90
CA ILE A 269 1.11 -14.60 4.10
C ILE A 269 -0.36 -14.36 3.76
N LEU A 270 -0.89 -13.16 3.96
CA LEU A 270 -2.26 -12.82 3.59
C LEU A 270 -2.39 -12.75 2.08
N PHE A 271 -1.56 -11.96 1.42
CA PHE A 271 -1.52 -11.88 -0.04
C PHE A 271 -0.28 -12.55 -0.62
N LYS A 272 -0.42 -13.17 -1.79
CA LYS A 272 0.69 -13.77 -2.54
C LYS A 272 1.68 -12.68 -2.97
N PRO A 273 3.00 -12.88 -2.84
CA PRO A 273 3.99 -11.99 -3.42
C PRO A 273 3.77 -11.77 -4.92
N VAL A 274 4.13 -10.59 -5.41
CA VAL A 274 4.07 -10.26 -6.84
C VAL A 274 5.40 -10.60 -7.49
N HIS A 275 5.36 -11.30 -8.61
CA HIS A 275 6.54 -11.56 -9.43
C HIS A 275 6.80 -10.37 -10.35
N VAL A 276 7.96 -9.75 -10.26
CA VAL A 276 8.32 -8.62 -11.10
C VAL A 276 9.50 -9.00 -11.98
N GLU A 277 9.31 -8.93 -13.29
CA GLU A 277 10.35 -9.08 -14.31
C GLU A 277 10.60 -7.74 -15.04
N ALA A 278 10.02 -6.66 -14.51
CA ALA A 278 10.07 -5.33 -15.08
C ALA A 278 11.50 -4.78 -15.15
N ASN A 279 11.89 -4.33 -16.34
CA ASN A 279 13.16 -3.63 -16.53
C ASN A 279 13.02 -2.15 -16.15
N VAL A 280 14.04 -1.62 -15.49
CA VAL A 280 14.12 -0.21 -15.07
C VAL A 280 15.28 0.52 -15.74
N PRO A 281 15.21 1.85 -15.94
CA PRO A 281 16.32 2.62 -16.48
C PRO A 281 17.55 2.56 -15.56
N THR A 282 18.73 2.28 -16.12
CA THR A 282 20.00 2.32 -15.40
C THR A 282 20.53 3.75 -15.31
N GLY A 283 21.05 4.14 -14.15
CA GLY A 283 21.60 5.47 -13.94
C GLY A 283 21.75 5.80 -12.46
N GLN A 284 21.39 7.03 -12.09
CA GLN A 284 21.54 7.54 -10.72
C GLN A 284 20.78 6.70 -9.67
N TYR A 285 19.59 6.19 -10.03
CA TYR A 285 18.68 5.55 -9.08
C TYR A 285 18.72 4.01 -9.12
N ASN A 286 19.08 3.43 -10.26
CA ASN A 286 19.20 1.99 -10.44
C ASN A 286 20.57 1.65 -11.03
N ARG A 287 21.29 0.74 -10.38
CA ARG A 287 22.61 0.29 -10.82
C ARG A 287 22.49 -0.68 -11.99
N ARG A 288 21.44 -1.49 -12.01
CA ARG A 288 21.20 -2.52 -13.04
C ARG A 288 19.75 -2.48 -13.52
N ALA A 289 19.52 -2.87 -14.77
CA ALA A 289 18.18 -2.90 -15.35
C ALA A 289 17.26 -3.93 -14.66
N ASP A 290 17.84 -4.95 -14.03
CA ASP A 290 17.15 -6.01 -13.28
C ASP A 290 17.08 -5.73 -11.76
N ASP A 291 17.38 -4.50 -11.32
CA ASP A 291 17.38 -4.16 -9.88
C ASP A 291 16.01 -4.34 -9.22
N TYR A 292 14.94 -4.37 -10.04
CA TYR A 292 13.56 -4.61 -9.61
C TYR A 292 13.07 -6.04 -9.84
N HIS A 293 13.89 -6.93 -10.41
CA HIS A 293 13.48 -8.32 -10.63
C HIS A 293 13.29 -9.07 -9.33
N GLY A 294 12.32 -9.98 -9.30
CA GLY A 294 12.08 -10.92 -8.20
C GLY A 294 10.72 -10.79 -7.53
N LEU A 295 10.64 -11.25 -6.29
CA LEU A 295 9.41 -11.32 -5.50
C LEU A 295 9.22 -10.07 -4.64
N TRP A 296 8.03 -9.49 -4.72
CA TRP A 296 7.68 -8.25 -4.02
C TRP A 296 6.49 -8.41 -3.09
N MET A 297 6.56 -7.73 -1.94
CA MET A 297 5.48 -7.63 -0.95
C MET A 297 5.37 -6.21 -0.37
N ASP A 298 4.44 -6.04 0.57
CA ASP A 298 4.10 -4.78 1.24
C ASP A 298 5.35 -3.98 1.67
N GLY A 299 5.26 -2.66 1.50
CA GLY A 299 6.32 -1.73 1.87
C GLY A 299 6.63 -1.77 3.37
N GLY A 300 5.61 -1.99 4.20
CA GLY A 300 5.69 -2.04 5.66
C GLY A 300 6.58 -3.14 6.24
N VAL A 301 6.99 -4.12 5.43
CA VAL A 301 7.95 -5.15 5.85
C VAL A 301 9.35 -4.57 6.08
N LEU A 302 9.80 -3.65 5.23
CA LEU A 302 11.17 -3.08 5.26
C LEU A 302 11.22 -1.54 5.28
N ASN A 303 10.19 -0.86 4.76
CA ASN A 303 10.07 0.60 4.75
C ASN A 303 8.59 1.05 4.86
N ASN A 304 8.11 1.15 6.11
CA ASN A 304 6.72 1.45 6.45
C ASN A 304 6.38 2.94 6.41
N PHE A 305 7.37 3.82 6.51
CA PHE A 305 7.20 5.26 6.57
C PHE A 305 8.21 5.95 5.64
N PRO A 306 7.84 6.21 4.37
CA PRO A 306 8.73 6.81 3.37
C PRO A 306 9.00 8.31 3.56
N LEU A 307 9.24 8.75 4.79
CA LEU A 307 9.51 10.14 5.15
C LEU A 307 10.64 10.76 4.30
N HIS A 308 11.66 9.96 3.98
CA HIS A 308 12.85 10.38 3.24
C HIS A 308 12.71 10.33 1.70
N ALA A 309 11.51 10.08 1.16
CA ALA A 309 11.30 9.95 -0.29
C ALA A 309 11.74 11.20 -1.10
N PHE A 310 11.76 12.36 -0.44
CA PHE A 310 12.01 13.67 -1.04
C PHE A 310 13.32 14.35 -0.60
N ASP A 311 14.18 13.66 0.16
CA ASP A 311 15.46 14.19 0.67
C ASP A 311 16.45 14.54 -0.45
N PHE A 312 16.29 13.95 -1.64
CA PHE A 312 17.09 14.27 -2.83
C PHE A 312 16.99 15.73 -3.27
N LEU A 313 15.95 16.44 -2.83
CA LEU A 313 15.75 17.88 -3.06
C LEU A 313 16.52 18.74 -2.05
N SER A 314 16.93 18.16 -0.92
CA SER A 314 17.74 18.84 0.09
C SER A 314 19.20 18.96 -0.37
N PRO A 315 19.95 19.99 0.07
CA PRO A 315 21.37 20.11 -0.21
C PRO A 315 22.18 18.88 0.25
N GLN A 316 23.21 18.51 -0.50
CA GLN A 316 24.16 17.48 -0.04
C GLN A 316 24.95 18.00 1.16
N VAL A 317 25.07 17.19 2.21
CA VAL A 317 25.85 17.53 3.41
C VAL A 317 27.28 17.03 3.34
N SER A 318 27.58 16.04 2.48
CA SER A 318 28.93 15.50 2.30
C SER A 318 29.15 15.04 0.85
N PRO A 319 30.24 15.48 0.19
CA PRO A 319 30.65 14.93 -1.11
C PRO A 319 31.01 13.45 -1.05
N GLN A 320 31.46 12.94 0.10
CA GLN A 320 31.83 11.53 0.30
C GLN A 320 30.61 10.61 0.43
N TYR A 321 29.49 11.14 0.95
CA TYR A 321 28.23 10.42 1.12
C TYR A 321 27.11 11.13 0.36
N PRO A 322 27.09 11.08 -0.98
CA PRO A 322 26.19 11.89 -1.81
C PRO A 322 24.70 11.58 -1.62
N ASN A 323 24.40 10.42 -1.02
CA ASN A 323 23.05 9.95 -0.69
C ASN A 323 22.62 10.32 0.74
N LEU A 324 23.56 10.74 1.60
CA LEU A 324 23.23 11.24 2.92
C LEU A 324 22.76 12.68 2.76
N ARG A 325 21.46 12.89 2.96
CA ARG A 325 20.81 14.20 2.86
C ARG A 325 19.89 14.40 4.07
N PRO A 326 19.75 15.65 4.55
CA PRO A 326 18.83 15.95 5.63
C PRO A 326 17.40 15.78 5.13
N LEU A 327 16.48 15.52 6.07
CA LEU A 327 15.05 15.50 5.77
C LEU A 327 14.66 16.78 5.04
N ASN A 328 13.89 16.64 3.97
CA ASN A 328 13.39 17.79 3.24
C ASN A 328 12.51 18.66 4.15
N PRO A 329 12.80 19.98 4.29
CA PRO A 329 12.10 20.85 5.24
C PRO A 329 10.61 21.05 4.94
N ASN A 330 10.15 20.67 3.75
CA ASN A 330 8.77 20.85 3.30
C ASN A 330 7.97 19.53 3.25
N VAL A 331 8.48 18.44 3.84
CA VAL A 331 7.78 17.15 3.96
C VAL A 331 7.03 17.06 5.28
N LEU A 332 5.71 16.95 5.26
CA LEU A 332 4.95 16.61 6.46
C LEU A 332 4.71 15.11 6.55
N GLY A 333 5.15 14.50 7.65
CA GLY A 333 4.89 13.09 7.95
C GLY A 333 3.53 12.89 8.64
N LEU A 334 2.77 11.88 8.22
CA LEU A 334 1.55 11.42 8.90
C LEU A 334 1.74 9.97 9.34
N ARG A 335 1.76 9.77 10.66
CA ARG A 335 2.09 8.48 11.30
C ARG A 335 0.87 7.84 11.90
N LEU A 336 0.69 6.54 11.70
CA LEU A 336 -0.39 5.79 12.35
C LEU A 336 0.16 5.22 13.65
N THR A 337 -0.21 5.83 14.78
CA THR A 337 0.32 5.47 16.11
C THR A 337 -0.72 4.68 16.88
N ASP A 338 -0.31 3.55 17.45
CA ASP A 338 -1.22 2.68 18.19
C ASP A 338 -1.65 3.26 19.54
N GLY A 339 -2.89 2.97 19.90
CA GLY A 339 -3.47 3.40 21.17
C GLY A 339 -3.90 4.86 21.18
N HIS A 340 -3.81 5.48 22.36
CA HIS A 340 -4.40 6.78 22.68
C HIS A 340 -3.33 7.88 22.82
N PRO A 341 -3.71 9.17 22.65
CA PRO A 341 -2.79 10.31 22.83
C PRO A 341 -2.18 10.42 24.23
N THR A 342 -2.85 9.87 25.24
CA THR A 342 -2.37 9.76 26.61
C THR A 342 -2.30 8.28 26.99
N PRO A 343 -1.29 7.82 27.74
CA PRO A 343 -1.20 6.43 28.17
C PRO A 343 -2.41 6.10 29.06
N GLN A 344 -3.40 5.42 28.48
CA GLN A 344 -4.50 4.82 29.22
C GLN A 344 -4.33 3.31 29.19
N ARG A 345 -4.86 2.64 30.21
CA ARG A 345 -4.84 1.18 30.32
C ARG A 345 -5.59 0.62 29.10
N ALA A 346 -4.85 0.08 28.14
CA ALA A 346 -5.41 -0.45 26.91
C ALA A 346 -6.47 -1.51 27.25
N SER A 347 -7.64 -1.39 26.65
CA SER A 347 -8.58 -2.51 26.60
C SER A 347 -7.92 -3.60 25.75
N PRO A 348 -8.04 -4.90 26.11
CA PRO A 348 -7.52 -5.95 25.24
C PRO A 348 -8.18 -5.82 23.86
N PRO A 349 -7.39 -5.80 22.76
CA PRO A 349 -7.94 -5.58 21.43
C PRO A 349 -9.00 -6.64 21.13
N GLN A 350 -10.16 -6.21 20.64
CA GLN A 350 -11.13 -7.13 20.05
C GLN A 350 -10.50 -7.71 18.78
N GLN A 351 -10.15 -9.00 18.82
CA GLN A 351 -9.50 -9.68 17.71
C GLN A 351 -10.47 -9.80 16.54
N GLY A 352 -10.13 -9.17 15.42
CA GLY A 352 -10.79 -9.44 14.16
C GLY A 352 -10.48 -10.86 13.68
N THR A 353 -11.32 -11.37 12.78
CA THR A 353 -11.11 -12.63 12.02
C THR A 353 -9.64 -12.84 11.60
N PHE A 354 -9.01 -11.79 11.11
CA PHE A 354 -7.63 -11.81 10.66
C PHE A 354 -6.58 -11.73 11.75
N ASP A 355 -6.85 -11.05 12.87
CA ASP A 355 -5.92 -11.05 14.00
C ASP A 355 -5.78 -12.48 14.55
N VAL A 356 -6.85 -13.27 14.49
CA VAL A 356 -6.80 -14.70 14.81
C VAL A 356 -5.97 -15.48 13.75
N LEU A 357 -6.19 -15.25 12.46
CA LEU A 357 -5.39 -15.87 11.39
C LEU A 357 -3.88 -15.55 11.51
N LEU A 358 -3.54 -14.29 11.78
CA LEU A 358 -2.16 -13.83 11.89
C LEU A 358 -1.51 -14.17 13.23
N SER A 359 -2.25 -14.21 14.35
CA SER A 359 -1.69 -14.61 15.65
C SER A 359 -1.20 -16.06 15.66
N HIS A 360 -1.83 -16.95 14.90
CA HIS A 360 -1.38 -18.34 14.72
C HIS A 360 -0.17 -18.46 13.77
N LEU A 361 0.14 -17.40 13.01
CA LEU A 361 1.34 -17.24 12.18
C LEU A 361 2.34 -16.24 12.81
N GLY A 362 2.00 -15.71 13.99
CA GLY A 362 2.44 -14.40 14.49
C GLY A 362 3.86 -14.38 15.02
N ASP A 363 4.32 -15.47 15.62
CA ASP A 363 5.69 -15.56 16.12
C ASP A 363 6.72 -15.57 14.97
N VAL A 364 6.33 -16.08 13.79
CA VAL A 364 7.17 -16.07 12.58
C VAL A 364 7.06 -14.73 11.85
N LEU A 365 5.86 -14.16 11.76
CA LEU A 365 5.62 -12.86 11.13
C LEU A 365 6.21 -11.69 11.91
N GLY A 366 6.12 -11.69 13.24
CA GLY A 366 6.74 -10.69 14.12
C GLY A 366 8.27 -10.72 14.09
N THR A 367 8.86 -11.81 13.60
CA THR A 367 10.32 -11.94 13.35
C THR A 367 10.71 -11.44 11.95
N VAL A 368 9.77 -11.44 10.99
CA VAL A 368 9.99 -11.02 9.58
C VAL A 368 9.60 -9.56 9.34
N LEU A 369 8.62 -9.05 10.09
CA LEU A 369 8.25 -7.64 10.09
C LEU A 369 9.30 -6.89 10.93
N TYR A 370 10.19 -6.18 10.24
CA TYR A 370 11.17 -5.34 10.91
C TYR A 370 10.41 -4.31 11.77
N PRO A 371 10.76 -4.13 13.07
CA PRO A 371 10.15 -3.09 13.90
C PRO A 371 10.46 -1.74 13.27
N SER A 372 9.50 -1.22 12.50
CA SER A 372 9.72 -0.16 11.52
C SER A 372 9.36 1.23 12.05
N GLU A 373 8.76 1.33 13.24
CA GLU A 373 8.23 2.61 13.74
C GLU A 373 9.31 3.63 14.16
N GLU A 374 10.48 3.17 14.65
CA GLU A 374 11.59 4.06 15.04
C GLU A 374 12.76 4.07 14.04
N GLY A 375 12.97 2.99 13.26
CA GLY A 375 14.14 2.87 12.38
C GLY A 375 14.15 3.82 11.17
N GLN A 376 13.02 4.45 10.84
CA GLN A 376 12.86 5.36 9.70
C GLN A 376 12.87 6.84 10.10
N ILE A 377 12.87 7.15 11.40
CA ILE A 377 13.05 8.50 11.93
C ILE A 377 14.43 8.53 12.58
N ARG A 378 15.33 9.35 12.06
CA ARG A 378 16.75 9.32 12.46
C ARG A 378 17.04 10.09 13.73
N ASN A 379 16.19 11.07 14.08
CA ASN A 379 16.39 11.98 15.22
C ASN A 379 15.07 12.67 15.63
N SER A 380 15.11 13.42 16.75
CA SER A 380 13.96 14.17 17.27
C SER A 380 13.41 15.21 16.30
N ASP A 381 14.27 15.90 15.56
CA ASP A 381 13.84 16.92 14.60
C ASP A 381 12.96 16.33 13.49
N GLU A 382 13.31 15.14 13.00
CA GLU A 382 12.51 14.42 12.00
C GLU A 382 11.18 13.92 12.59
N ARG A 383 11.15 13.56 13.88
CA ARG A 383 9.92 13.23 14.61
C ARG A 383 9.02 14.46 14.73
N ASP A 384 9.59 15.62 15.02
CA ASP A 384 8.88 16.89 15.15
C ASP A 384 8.33 17.40 13.80
N GLN A 385 8.77 16.84 12.68
CA GLN A 385 8.22 17.09 11.34
C GLN A 385 7.12 16.08 10.94
N SER A 386 6.68 15.25 11.89
CA SER A 386 5.64 14.24 11.71
C SER A 386 4.50 14.44 12.72
N ILE A 387 3.29 14.03 12.34
CA ILE A 387 2.09 14.11 13.18
C ILE A 387 1.64 12.69 13.51
N ASP A 388 1.54 12.40 14.80
CA ASP A 388 1.00 11.14 15.30
C ASP A 388 -0.54 11.15 15.22
N LEU A 389 -1.06 10.21 14.44
CA LEU A 389 -2.48 9.94 14.26
C LEU A 389 -2.84 8.69 15.08
N TYR A 390 -3.42 8.91 16.24
CA TYR A 390 -3.74 7.86 17.20
C TYR A 390 -4.90 6.99 16.72
N THR A 391 -4.67 5.68 16.66
CA THR A 391 -5.59 4.70 16.05
C THR A 391 -6.53 4.04 17.07
N TYR A 392 -6.34 4.28 18.37
CA TYR A 392 -7.14 3.71 19.46
C TYR A 392 -7.18 2.17 19.34
N ASP A 393 -8.38 1.58 19.26
CA ASP A 393 -8.60 0.14 19.19
C ASP A 393 -8.67 -0.40 17.75
N LEU A 394 -8.36 0.42 16.73
CA LEU A 394 -8.40 -0.02 15.32
C LEU A 394 -7.33 -1.07 15.05
N ALA A 395 -7.73 -2.20 14.48
CA ALA A 395 -6.82 -3.28 14.12
C ALA A 395 -6.22 -3.07 12.72
N THR A 396 -4.97 -3.52 12.53
CA THR A 396 -4.26 -3.48 11.23
C THR A 396 -5.00 -4.30 10.15
N THR A 397 -5.88 -5.21 10.53
CA THR A 397 -6.61 -6.06 9.58
C THR A 397 -8.06 -5.66 9.38
N GLU A 398 -8.52 -4.61 10.07
CA GLU A 398 -9.89 -4.12 9.98
C GLU A 398 -9.98 -3.04 8.88
N PHE A 399 -9.97 -3.46 7.62
CA PHE A 399 -9.86 -2.55 6.47
C PHE A 399 -11.04 -1.60 6.25
N ALA A 400 -12.20 -1.90 6.84
CA ALA A 400 -13.39 -1.05 6.77
C ALA A 400 -14.12 -1.08 8.13
N PRO A 401 -13.55 -0.43 9.17
CA PRO A 401 -14.10 -0.45 10.52
C PRO A 401 -15.45 0.29 10.57
N PRO A 402 -16.42 -0.16 11.39
CA PRO A 402 -17.69 0.52 11.53
C PRO A 402 -17.49 1.93 12.08
N ALA A 403 -18.42 2.84 11.75
CA ALA A 403 -18.36 4.25 12.17
C ALA A 403 -18.24 4.41 13.69
N SER A 404 -18.86 3.52 14.47
CA SER A 404 -18.75 3.51 15.94
C SER A 404 -17.33 3.34 16.45
N LYS A 405 -16.45 2.69 15.68
CA LYS A 405 -15.04 2.44 16.02
C LYS A 405 -14.11 3.46 15.38
N SER A 406 -14.40 3.93 14.17
CA SER A 406 -13.53 4.85 13.43
C SER A 406 -13.77 6.33 13.71
N ALA A 407 -14.95 6.73 14.22
CA ALA A 407 -15.27 8.14 14.47
C ALA A 407 -14.28 8.83 15.43
N THR A 408 -13.92 8.17 16.53
CA THR A 408 -13.01 8.74 17.54
C THR A 408 -11.58 8.93 17.01
N PRO A 409 -10.93 7.91 16.40
CA PRO A 409 -9.63 8.08 15.74
C PRO A 409 -9.62 9.20 14.69
N ILE A 410 -10.66 9.29 13.85
CA ILE A 410 -10.78 10.35 12.84
C ILE A 410 -10.82 11.73 13.51
N ALA A 411 -11.67 11.91 14.53
CA ALA A 411 -11.78 13.18 15.24
C ALA A 411 -10.51 13.54 16.03
N GLU A 412 -9.76 12.56 16.53
CA GLU A 412 -8.45 12.80 17.14
C GLU A 412 -7.40 13.20 16.12
N ALA A 413 -7.31 12.52 14.98
CA ALA A 413 -6.37 12.84 13.92
C ALA A 413 -6.54 14.28 13.40
N GLU A 414 -7.78 14.72 13.29
CA GLU A 414 -8.11 16.11 12.95
C GLU A 414 -7.55 17.09 14.00
N ARG A 415 -7.79 16.81 15.29
CA ARG A 415 -7.24 17.61 16.41
C ARG A 415 -5.72 17.55 16.50
N SER A 416 -5.07 16.42 16.15
CA SER A 416 -3.62 16.31 16.11
C SER A 416 -3.01 17.27 15.08
N VAL A 417 -3.62 17.37 13.89
CA VAL A 417 -3.18 18.32 12.85
C VAL A 417 -3.43 19.77 13.27
N ASP A 418 -4.60 20.08 13.82
CA ASP A 418 -4.91 21.43 14.31
C ASP A 418 -3.91 21.84 15.41
N ARG A 419 -3.59 20.95 16.36
CA ARG A 419 -2.54 21.19 17.39
C ARG A 419 -1.17 21.40 16.76
N TYR A 420 -0.81 20.61 15.74
CA TYR A 420 0.45 20.73 15.04
C TYR A 420 0.61 22.06 14.26
N PHE A 421 -0.44 22.79 13.93
CA PHE A 421 -0.30 24.13 13.33
C PHE A 421 -0.71 25.28 14.26
N ALA A 422 -1.32 24.99 15.41
CA ALA A 422 -1.73 26.00 16.39
C ALA A 422 -0.60 26.45 17.33
N THR A 423 0.33 25.58 17.70
CA THR A 423 1.46 25.99 18.54
C THR A 423 2.49 26.72 17.69
N SER A 424 2.52 28.06 17.78
CA SER A 424 3.63 28.87 17.28
C SER A 424 4.96 28.39 17.88
N PRO A 425 6.06 28.42 17.11
CA PRO A 425 7.39 28.03 17.59
C PRO A 425 7.87 28.85 18.80
#